data_AF-A0A914V3R6-F1
#
_entry.id   AF-A0A914V3R6-F1
#
_cell.length_a   1.000
_cell.length_b   1.000
_cell.length_c   1.000
_cell.angle_alpha   90.00
_cell.angle_beta   90.00
_cell.angle_gamma   90.00
#
_symmetry.space_group_name_H-M   'P 1'
#
loop_
_entity.id
_entity.type
_entity.pdbx_description
1 polymer ?
#
loop_
_entity_poly.entity_id
_entity_poly.type
_entity_poly.pdbx_seq_one_letter_code
_entity_poly.pdbx_strand_id
1 'polypeptide(L)'
;MDSRSNYLNFSQVYHDLLRSEEDFVNEMRHMIENYVRVFEDPSTPDAIRHLKEPLTLNLRELYNFHANVLLKGLQYYSDDPGKVGQTFVRLERDFDLHVKYCRDEAAAIKLLDESPAKEFFDVSHILFVSLRAFFIRSLHARR
;
A
#
# COMPACT_ATOMS: atom_id res chain seq x y z
N MET A 1 20.84 25.28 -22.96
CA MET A 1 19.65 24.43 -22.72
C MET A 1 19.28 24.59 -21.25
N ASP A 2 18.03 24.95 -21.02
CA ASP A 2 17.59 25.78 -19.89
C ASP A 2 17.42 25.00 -18.58
N SER A 3 18.24 25.30 -17.58
CA SER A 3 18.12 24.76 -16.22
C SER A 3 16.71 24.99 -15.65
N ARG A 4 16.03 26.08 -16.03
CA ARG A 4 14.67 26.43 -15.60
C ARG A 4 13.61 25.43 -16.08
N SER A 5 13.80 24.82 -17.25
CA SER A 5 12.94 23.76 -17.78
C SER A 5 13.07 22.45 -17.00
N ASN A 6 14.28 22.12 -16.53
CA ASN A 6 14.52 20.94 -15.69
C ASN A 6 13.95 21.09 -14.27
N TYR A 7 14.04 22.27 -13.66
CA TYR A 7 13.44 22.54 -12.34
C TYR A 7 11.91 22.46 -12.36
N LEU A 8 11.27 22.99 -13.41
CA LEU A 8 9.82 22.88 -13.61
C LEU A 8 9.38 21.42 -13.76
N ASN A 9 10.15 20.60 -14.47
CA ASN A 9 9.88 19.17 -14.62
C ASN A 9 9.99 18.41 -13.28
N PHE A 10 11.05 18.66 -12.52
CA PHE A 10 11.29 17.97 -11.25
C PHE A 10 10.25 18.32 -10.18
N SER A 11 9.84 19.58 -10.11
CA SER A 11 8.76 20.01 -9.20
C SER A 11 7.44 19.32 -9.53
N GLN A 12 7.10 19.17 -10.81
CA GLN A 12 5.89 18.46 -11.24
C GLN A 12 5.96 16.98 -10.86
N VAL A 13 7.09 16.31 -11.12
CA VAL A 13 7.29 14.89 -10.75
C VAL A 13 7.14 14.67 -9.25
N TYR A 14 7.65 15.59 -8.44
CA TYR A 14 7.49 15.53 -6.98
C TYR A 14 6.03 15.69 -6.54
N HIS A 15 5.30 16.66 -7.09
CA HIS A 15 3.88 16.84 -6.76
C HIS A 15 3.03 15.66 -7.20
N ASP A 16 3.30 15.09 -8.37
CA ASP A 16 2.63 13.88 -8.86
C ASP A 16 2.90 12.68 -7.94
N LEU A 17 4.16 12.51 -7.50
CA LEU A 17 4.53 11.49 -6.51
C LEU A 17 3.78 11.68 -5.20
N LEU A 18 3.81 12.89 -4.63
CA LEU A 18 3.15 13.19 -3.36
C LEU A 18 1.65 12.91 -3.44
N ARG A 19 0.99 13.38 -4.51
CA ARG A 19 -0.44 13.14 -4.73
C ARG A 19 -0.74 11.65 -4.85
N SER A 20 0.06 10.92 -5.63
CA SER A 20 -0.13 9.47 -5.79
C SER A 20 0.03 8.72 -4.47
N GLU A 21 0.91 9.19 -3.60
CA GLU A 21 1.12 8.61 -2.27
C GLU A 21 -0.06 8.95 -1.31
N GLU A 22 -0.61 10.17 -1.38
CA GLU A 22 -1.80 10.55 -0.61
C GLU A 22 -3.01 9.70 -1.01
N ASP A 23 -3.23 9.53 -2.31
CA ASP A 23 -4.30 8.68 -2.85
C ASP A 23 -4.10 7.21 -2.39
N PHE A 24 -2.87 6.70 -2.47
CA PHE A 24 -2.54 5.34 -2.00
C PHE A 24 -2.80 5.15 -0.50
N VAL A 25 -2.37 6.10 0.35
CA VAL A 25 -2.61 6.06 1.79
C VAL A 25 -4.11 6.07 2.11
N ASN A 26 -4.92 6.83 1.36
CA ASN A 26 -6.36 6.86 1.53
C ASN A 26 -7.01 5.52 1.16
N GLU A 27 -6.60 4.91 0.05
CA GLU A 27 -7.07 3.57 -0.34
C GLU A 27 -6.70 2.51 0.70
N MET A 28 -5.46 2.54 1.21
CA MET A 28 -5.05 1.65 2.29
C MET A 28 -5.90 1.84 3.55
N ARG A 29 -6.22 3.09 3.91
CA ARG A 29 -7.11 3.37 5.05
C ARG A 29 -8.47 2.72 4.85
N HIS A 30 -9.07 2.88 3.67
CA HIS A 30 -10.34 2.24 3.35
C HIS A 30 -10.27 0.71 3.44
N MET A 31 -9.15 0.11 3.04
CA MET A 31 -8.94 -1.33 3.19
C MET A 31 -8.86 -1.74 4.67
N ILE A 32 -8.16 -0.98 5.51
CA ILE A 32 -8.13 -1.24 6.94
C ILE A 32 -9.54 -1.12 7.55
N GLU A 33 -10.29 -0.10 7.18
CA GLU A 33 -11.61 0.20 7.76
C GLU A 33 -12.72 -0.72 7.28
N ASN A 34 -12.66 -1.22 6.05
CA ASN A 34 -13.74 -2.03 5.45
C ASN A 34 -13.41 -3.52 5.32
N TYR A 35 -12.13 -3.90 5.31
CA TYR A 35 -11.72 -5.30 5.20
C TYR A 35 -11.11 -5.82 6.49
N VAL A 36 -10.08 -5.15 7.03
CA VAL A 36 -9.40 -5.64 8.24
C VAL A 36 -10.31 -5.56 9.48
N ARG A 37 -11.12 -4.50 9.60
CA ARG A 37 -12.09 -4.36 10.70
C ARG A 37 -13.17 -5.45 10.72
N VAL A 38 -13.49 -6.07 9.58
CA VAL A 38 -14.49 -7.16 9.55
C VAL A 38 -14.06 -8.30 10.46
N PHE A 39 -12.76 -8.62 10.50
CA PHE A 39 -12.23 -9.66 11.39
C PHE A 39 -12.19 -9.26 12.88
N GLU A 40 -12.39 -7.98 13.19
CA GLU A 40 -12.41 -7.45 14.55
C GLU A 40 -13.84 -7.26 15.07
N ASP A 41 -14.84 -7.41 14.18
CA ASP A 41 -16.24 -7.32 14.54
C ASP A 41 -16.67 -8.57 15.36
N PRO A 42 -17.25 -8.39 16.56
CA PRO A 42 -17.76 -9.50 17.37
C PRO A 42 -18.84 -10.35 16.68
N SER A 43 -19.56 -9.79 15.70
CA SER A 43 -20.58 -10.49 14.92
C SER A 43 -20.00 -11.41 13.82
N THR A 44 -18.72 -11.22 13.46
CA THR A 44 -18.06 -12.07 12.46
C THR A 44 -17.90 -13.49 12.98
N PRO A 45 -18.31 -14.54 12.23
CA PRO A 45 -18.19 -15.93 12.66
C PRO A 45 -16.74 -16.31 13.05
N ASP A 46 -16.58 -17.17 14.06
CA ASP A 46 -15.25 -17.62 14.52
C ASP A 46 -14.40 -18.18 13.39
N ALA A 47 -15.00 -19.00 12.53
CA ALA A 47 -14.33 -19.59 11.38
C ALA A 47 -13.72 -18.54 10.43
N ILE A 48 -14.33 -17.35 10.33
CA ILE A 48 -13.79 -16.23 9.56
C ILE A 48 -12.74 -15.46 10.36
N ARG A 49 -12.97 -15.22 11.66
CA ARG A 49 -11.99 -14.56 12.53
C ARG A 49 -10.64 -15.29 12.57
N HIS A 50 -10.66 -16.62 12.52
CA HIS A 50 -9.44 -17.44 12.44
C HIS A 50 -8.64 -17.26 11.15
N LEU A 51 -9.26 -16.75 10.08
CA LEU A 51 -8.59 -16.45 8.82
C LEU A 51 -7.99 -15.04 8.77
N LYS A 52 -8.10 -14.25 9.85
CA LYS A 52 -7.64 -12.86 9.91
C LYS A 52 -6.19 -12.71 9.46
N GLU A 53 -5.25 -13.42 10.09
CA GLU A 53 -3.83 -13.25 9.80
C GLU A 53 -3.47 -13.60 8.35
N PRO A 54 -3.83 -14.80 7.82
CA PRO A 54 -3.47 -15.15 6.45
C PRO A 54 -4.21 -14.33 5.38
N LEU A 55 -5.35 -13.71 5.70
CA LEU A 55 -6.11 -12.89 4.77
C LEU A 55 -5.73 -11.39 4.82
N THR A 56 -5.41 -10.88 6.01
CA THR A 56 -5.03 -9.46 6.17
C THR A 56 -3.53 -9.21 5.98
N LEU A 57 -2.71 -10.27 5.93
CA LEU A 57 -1.26 -10.20 5.74
C LEU A 57 -0.64 -9.12 6.67
N ASN A 58 0.30 -8.33 6.16
CA ASN A 58 0.90 -7.19 6.86
C ASN A 58 0.30 -5.83 6.46
N LEU A 59 -0.99 -5.78 6.08
CA LEU A 59 -1.64 -4.55 5.60
C LEU A 59 -1.53 -3.36 6.58
N ARG A 60 -1.69 -3.61 7.89
CA ARG A 60 -1.56 -2.56 8.92
C ARG A 60 -0.14 -2.01 9.02
N GLU A 61 0.87 -2.87 8.91
CA GLU A 61 2.28 -2.47 8.93
C GLU A 61 2.59 -1.58 7.74
N LEU A 62 2.13 -1.97 6.55
CA LEU A 62 2.29 -1.19 5.32
C LEU A 62 1.54 0.14 5.37
N TYR A 63 0.28 0.15 5.83
CA TYR A 63 -0.47 1.39 5.97
C TYR A 63 0.26 2.36 6.91
N ASN A 64 0.77 1.85 8.03
CA ASN A 64 1.54 2.66 8.95
C ASN A 64 2.83 3.20 8.32
N PHE A 65 3.57 2.36 7.58
CA PHE A 65 4.76 2.80 6.86
C PHE A 65 4.42 3.94 5.88
N HIS A 66 3.44 3.75 5.00
CA HIS A 66 3.08 4.75 4.01
C HIS A 66 2.53 6.03 4.66
N ALA A 67 1.53 5.91 5.55
CA ALA A 67 0.85 7.06 6.13
C ALA A 67 1.71 7.86 7.13
N ASN A 68 2.55 7.17 7.92
CA ASN A 68 3.26 7.79 9.03
C ASN A 68 4.76 7.98 8.79
N VAL A 69 5.35 7.31 7.80
CA VAL A 69 6.79 7.39 7.52
C VAL A 69 7.03 7.96 6.13
N LEU A 70 6.54 7.31 5.07
CA LEU A 70 6.83 7.73 3.69
C LEU A 70 6.14 9.05 3.35
N LEU A 71 4.82 9.15 3.51
CA LEU A 71 4.07 10.37 3.17
C LEU A 71 4.56 11.58 3.95
N LYS A 72 4.79 11.44 5.27
CA LYS A 72 5.36 12.52 6.09
C LYS A 72 6.79 12.87 5.66
N GLY A 73 7.59 11.87 5.29
CA GLY A 73 8.93 12.06 4.76
C GLY A 73 8.94 12.81 3.43
N LEU A 74 7.98 12.55 2.55
CA LEU A 74 7.79 13.31 1.31
C LEU A 74 7.38 14.75 1.64
N GLN A 75 6.31 14.93 2.42
CA GLN A 75 5.80 16.26 2.82
C GLN A 75 6.86 17.14 3.49
N TYR A 76 7.76 16.58 4.30
CA TYR A 76 8.85 17.33 4.93
C TYR A 76 9.81 18.00 3.94
N TYR A 77 9.98 17.42 2.74
CA TYR A 77 10.85 17.97 1.69
C TYR A 77 10.07 18.67 0.58
N SER A 78 8.84 19.16 0.85
CA SER A 78 8.03 19.89 -0.13
C SER A 78 8.75 21.06 -0.79
N ASP A 79 9.66 21.69 -0.05
CA ASP A 79 10.37 22.90 -0.48
C ASP A 79 11.77 22.60 -1.04
N ASP A 80 12.23 21.34 -0.96
CA ASP A 80 13.52 20.89 -1.51
C ASP A 80 13.39 19.50 -2.18
N PRO A 81 12.83 19.45 -3.40
CA PRO A 81 12.62 18.20 -4.14
C PRO A 81 13.91 17.40 -4.36
N GLY A 82 15.08 18.04 -4.40
CA GLY A 82 16.37 17.38 -4.60
C GLY A 82 16.74 16.41 -3.47
N LYS A 83 16.12 16.53 -2.28
CA LYS A 83 16.34 15.66 -1.12
C LYS A 83 15.42 14.45 -1.06
N VAL A 84 14.39 14.39 -1.91
CA VAL A 84 13.41 13.29 -1.95
C VAL A 84 14.10 11.95 -2.19
N GLY A 85 15.14 11.91 -3.05
CA GLY A 85 15.92 10.69 -3.28
C GLY A 85 16.61 10.16 -2.01
N GLN A 86 17.06 11.03 -1.11
CA GLN A 86 17.68 10.62 0.16
C GLN A 86 16.66 9.98 1.11
N THR A 87 15.39 10.40 1.06
CA THR A 87 14.31 9.76 1.81
C THR A 87 14.19 8.29 1.45
N PHE A 88 14.17 7.95 0.15
CA PHE A 88 14.06 6.57 -0.30
C PHE A 88 15.27 5.71 0.11
N VAL A 89 16.49 6.25 0.00
CA VAL A 89 17.70 5.54 0.45
C VAL A 89 17.65 5.24 1.95
N ARG A 90 17.19 6.21 2.76
CA ARG A 90 17.05 6.01 4.21
C ARG A 90 15.97 4.98 4.57
N LEU A 91 14.93 4.86 3.75
CA LEU A 91 13.80 3.96 3.95
C LEU A 91 13.94 2.62 3.22
N GLU A 92 15.10 2.32 2.62
CA GLU A 92 15.30 1.12 1.78
C GLU A 92 14.83 -0.17 2.48
N ARG A 93 15.19 -0.34 3.76
CA ARG A 93 14.79 -1.53 4.54
C ARG A 93 13.31 -1.52 4.91
N ASP A 94 12.69 -0.37 5.09
CA ASP A 94 11.25 -0.27 5.36
C ASP A 94 10.42 -0.81 4.18
N PHE A 95 10.95 -0.75 2.95
CA PHE A 95 10.32 -1.37 1.78
C PHE A 95 10.30 -2.90 1.81
N ASP A 96 11.03 -3.57 2.71
CA ASP A 96 10.94 -5.04 2.90
C ASP A 96 9.52 -5.49 3.29
N LEU A 97 8.71 -4.58 3.85
CA LEU A 97 7.28 -4.80 4.07
C LEU A 97 6.53 -5.18 2.78
N HIS A 98 6.96 -4.67 1.62
CA HIS A 98 6.38 -5.04 0.32
C HIS A 98 6.79 -6.45 -0.07
N VAL A 99 8.04 -6.82 0.14
CA VAL A 99 8.55 -8.17 -0.14
C VAL A 99 7.78 -9.20 0.67
N LYS A 100 7.59 -8.93 1.98
CA LYS A 100 6.78 -9.76 2.87
C LYS A 100 5.36 -9.95 2.32
N TYR A 101 4.70 -8.88 1.91
CA TYR A 101 3.35 -8.98 1.37
C TYR A 101 3.29 -9.78 0.07
N CYS A 102 4.14 -9.46 -0.91
CA CYS A 102 4.11 -10.11 -2.23
C CYS A 102 4.34 -11.62 -2.14
N ARG A 103 5.18 -12.05 -1.18
CA ARG A 103 5.44 -13.46 -0.93
C ARG A 103 4.17 -14.21 -0.50
N ASP A 104 3.36 -13.57 0.34
CA ASP A 104 2.23 -14.22 1.01
C ASP A 104 0.88 -13.95 0.28
N GLU A 105 0.84 -12.99 -0.66
CA GLU A 105 -0.34 -12.57 -1.44
C GLU A 105 -1.00 -13.73 -2.20
N ALA A 106 -0.22 -14.56 -2.89
CA ALA A 106 -0.77 -15.68 -3.67
C ALA A 106 -1.52 -16.69 -2.78
N ALA A 107 -1.02 -16.92 -1.56
CA ALA A 107 -1.67 -17.80 -0.59
C ALA A 107 -2.97 -17.17 -0.05
N ALA A 108 -2.96 -15.87 0.23
CA ALA A 108 -4.16 -15.13 0.67
C ALA A 108 -5.26 -15.14 -0.40
N ILE A 109 -4.91 -14.91 -1.67
CA ILE A 109 -5.85 -14.96 -2.79
C ILE A 109 -6.47 -16.36 -2.91
N LYS A 110 -5.66 -17.41 -2.79
CA LYS A 110 -6.17 -18.78 -2.83
C LYS A 110 -7.12 -19.05 -1.68
N LEU A 111 -6.79 -18.61 -0.47
CA LEU A 111 -7.62 -18.79 0.72
C LEU A 111 -8.97 -18.07 0.59
N LEU A 112 -9.03 -16.93 -0.10
CA LEU A 112 -10.30 -16.24 -0.39
C LEU A 112 -11.24 -17.03 -1.30
N ASP A 113 -10.72 -17.95 -2.11
CA ASP A 113 -11.53 -18.82 -2.99
C ASP A 113 -11.93 -20.15 -2.32
N GLU A 114 -11.58 -20.32 -1.03
CA GLU A 114 -11.91 -21.51 -0.24
C GLU A 114 -13.03 -21.20 0.77
N SER A 115 -13.87 -22.20 1.08
CA SER A 115 -14.87 -22.09 2.16
C SER A 115 -14.16 -22.10 3.52
N PRO A 116 -14.57 -21.27 4.52
CA PRO A 116 -15.76 -20.41 4.52
C PRO A 116 -15.53 -18.99 3.96
N ALA A 117 -14.29 -18.61 3.61
CA ALA A 117 -13.98 -17.24 3.18
C ALA A 117 -14.76 -16.83 1.93
N LYS A 118 -14.82 -17.71 0.93
CA LYS A 118 -15.56 -17.48 -0.33
C LYS A 118 -17.05 -17.24 -0.14
N GLU A 119 -17.65 -17.88 0.86
CA GLU A 119 -19.08 -17.76 1.15
C GLU A 119 -19.39 -16.48 1.93
N PHE A 120 -18.40 -15.96 2.65
CA PHE A 120 -18.55 -14.80 3.52
C PHE A 120 -18.16 -13.48 2.83
N PHE A 121 -17.12 -13.49 2.00
CA PHE A 121 -16.61 -12.29 1.33
C PHE A 121 -17.08 -12.21 -0.13
N ASP A 122 -17.68 -11.08 -0.51
CA ASP A 122 -18.06 -10.78 -1.91
C ASP A 122 -16.86 -10.42 -2.81
N VAL A 123 -17.06 -10.47 -4.13
CA VAL A 123 -16.07 -10.14 -5.20
C VAL A 123 -15.38 -8.79 -4.99
N SER A 124 -16.06 -7.82 -4.40
CA SER A 124 -15.50 -6.52 -4.05
C SER A 124 -14.29 -6.63 -3.10
N HIS A 125 -14.32 -7.55 -2.13
CA HIS A 125 -13.20 -7.78 -1.20
C HIS A 125 -11.98 -8.44 -1.87
N ILE A 126 -12.21 -9.25 -2.91
CA ILE A 126 -11.15 -9.90 -3.71
C ILE A 126 -10.41 -8.87 -4.57
N LEU A 127 -11.14 -7.90 -5.14
CA LEU A 127 -10.56 -6.79 -5.89
C LEU A 127 -9.70 -5.86 -5.01
N PHE A 128 -10.06 -5.71 -3.72
CA PHE A 128 -9.25 -4.94 -2.77
C PHE A 128 -7.91 -5.60 -2.45
N VAL A 129 -7.85 -6.92 -2.29
CA VAL A 129 -6.57 -7.65 -2.12
C VAL A 129 -5.74 -7.61 -3.42
N SER A 130 -6.40 -7.63 -4.58
CA SER A 130 -5.76 -7.56 -5.89
C SER A 130 -5.26 -6.18 -6.32
N LEU A 131 -5.57 -5.08 -5.59
CA LEU A 131 -5.16 -3.71 -5.94
C LEU A 131 -3.62 -3.51 -5.98
N ARG A 132 -2.87 -4.54 -5.61
CA ARG A 132 -1.41 -4.50 -5.55
C ARG A 132 -0.63 -4.89 -6.81
N ALA A 133 -1.28 -5.15 -7.95
CA ALA A 133 -0.52 -5.27 -9.20
C ALA A 133 -0.04 -3.91 -9.76
N PHE A 134 -0.61 -2.78 -9.33
CA PHE A 134 -0.38 -1.48 -9.97
C PHE A 134 0.81 -0.69 -9.39
N PHE A 135 0.98 -0.66 -8.06
CA PHE A 135 2.05 0.14 -7.45
C PHE A 135 3.43 -0.55 -7.46
N ILE A 136 3.50 -1.88 -7.32
CA ILE A 136 4.76 -2.64 -7.42
C ILE A 136 5.26 -2.67 -8.88
N ARG A 137 4.36 -2.72 -9.88
CA ARG A 137 4.75 -2.55 -11.29
C ARG A 137 5.16 -1.13 -11.64
N SER A 138 4.60 -0.11 -10.99
CA SER A 138 4.96 1.29 -11.30
C SER A 138 6.38 1.65 -10.87
N LEU A 139 6.95 0.98 -9.85
CA LEU A 139 8.38 1.06 -9.53
C LEU A 139 9.28 0.21 -10.45
N HIS A 140 8.75 -0.83 -11.08
CA HIS A 140 9.50 -1.68 -12.03
C HIS A 140 9.34 -1.28 -13.51
N ALA A 141 8.37 -0.46 -13.89
CA ALA A 141 8.12 -0.02 -15.26
C ALA A 141 8.97 1.21 -15.69
N ARG A 142 9.91 1.67 -14.86
CA ARG A 142 10.94 2.65 -15.23
C ARG A 142 12.34 2.02 -15.22
N ARG A 143 12.49 0.88 -15.90
CA ARG A 143 13.78 0.41 -16.42
C ARG A 143 13.69 0.22 -17.92
#